data_AF-A0A101H7G0-F1
#
_entry.id   AF-A0A101H7G0-F1
#
_cell.length_a   1.000
_cell.length_b   1.000
_cell.length_c   1.000
_cell.angle_alpha   90.00
_cell.angle_beta   90.00
_cell.angle_gamma   90.00
#
_symmetry.space_group_name_H-M   'P 1'
#
loop_
_entity.id
_entity.type
_entity.pdbx_description
1 polymer ?
#
loop_
_entity_poly.entity_id
_entity_poly.type
_entity_poly.pdbx_seq_one_letter_code
_entity_poly.pdbx_strand_id
1 'polypeptide(L)'
;METLKLTIYSDYVCPWCYQGQGAVEKLSQNYPVEVNWMPYYLRPDTPTEGIELMAQLAEQFARGNELQERIRENLKGIGYEF
;
A
#
# COMPACT_ATOMS: atom_id res chain seq x y z
N MET A 1 12.15 -0.44 30.31
CA MET A 1 11.97 -0.88 28.91
C MET A 1 12.63 0.14 28.02
N GLU A 2 13.38 -0.32 27.03
CA GLU A 2 14.00 0.56 26.02
C GLU A 2 12.91 1.08 25.07
N THR A 3 13.03 2.33 24.64
CA THR A 3 12.09 2.96 23.69
C THR A 3 12.32 2.39 22.29
N LEU A 4 11.26 1.85 21.68
CA LEU A 4 11.31 1.36 20.31
C LEU A 4 11.22 2.53 19.32
N LYS A 5 12.23 2.67 18.46
CA LYS A 5 12.23 3.69 17.40
C LYS A 5 11.61 3.11 16.12
N LEU A 6 10.52 3.70 15.64
CA LEU A 6 9.87 3.35 14.38
C LEU A 6 10.02 4.48 13.36
N THR A 7 10.52 4.17 12.17
CA THR A 7 10.41 5.06 11.02
C THR A 7 9.31 4.54 10.10
N ILE A 8 8.34 5.39 9.78
CA ILE A 8 7.18 5.02 8.99
C ILE A 8 7.11 5.89 7.76
N TYR A 9 7.18 5.26 6.59
CA TYR A 9 6.95 5.91 5.31
C TYR A 9 5.45 5.90 5.01
N SER A 10 4.89 7.07 4.77
CA SER A 10 3.45 7.25 4.58
C SER A 10 3.15 8.16 3.40
N ASP A 11 2.11 7.80 2.65
CA ASP A 11 1.51 8.63 1.62
C ASP A 11 0.03 8.85 1.96
N TYR A 12 -0.45 10.08 1.83
CA TYR A 12 -1.84 10.45 2.14
C TYR A 12 -2.85 9.79 1.18
N VAL A 13 -2.44 9.40 -0.03
CA VAL A 13 -3.32 8.69 -0.97
C VAL A 13 -3.44 7.19 -0.66
N CYS A 14 -2.62 6.67 0.26
CA CYS A 14 -2.58 5.24 0.56
C CYS A 14 -3.62 4.84 1.61
N PRO A 15 -4.64 4.04 1.25
CA PRO A 15 -5.63 3.57 2.22
C PRO A 15 -5.02 2.66 3.30
N TRP A 16 -3.90 1.99 3.00
CA TRP A 16 -3.21 1.13 3.95
C TRP A 16 -2.36 1.91 4.94
N CYS A 17 -1.76 3.04 4.52
CA CYS A 17 -1.06 3.93 5.44
C CYS A 17 -2.02 4.50 6.49
N TYR A 18 -3.25 4.85 6.09
CA TYR A 18 -4.29 5.30 7.02
C TYR A 18 -4.66 4.22 8.06
N GLN A 19 -4.85 2.97 7.62
CA GLN A 19 -5.10 1.86 8.54
C GLN A 19 -3.90 1.59 9.47
N GLY A 20 -2.68 1.62 8.91
CA GLY A 20 -1.44 1.43 9.63
C GLY A 20 -1.20 2.50 10.70
N GLN A 21 -1.57 3.76 10.43
CA GLN A 21 -1.51 4.84 11.41
C GLN A 21 -2.32 4.50 12.67
N GLY A 22 -3.56 4.04 12.51
CA GLY A 22 -4.38 3.62 13.66
C GLY A 22 -3.78 2.46 14.45
N ALA A 23 -3.05 1.55 13.81
CA ALA A 23 -2.33 0.48 14.49
C ALA A 23 -1.12 1.02 15.30
N VAL A 24 -0.39 1.97 14.74
CA VAL A 24 0.76 2.63 15.39
C VAL A 24 0.30 3.46 16.59
N GLU A 25 -0.80 4.19 16.46
CA GLU A 25 -1.39 4.95 17.56
C GLU A 25 -1.75 4.03 18.75
N LYS A 26 -2.38 2.87 18.46
CA LYS A 26 -2.66 1.85 19.49
C LYS A 26 -1.39 1.25 20.10
N LEU A 27 -0.35 1.03 19.31
CA LEU A 27 0.93 0.53 19.80
C LEU A 27 1.56 1.51 20.79
N SER A 28 1.59 2.80 20.45
CA SER A 28 2.16 3.87 21.28
C SER A 28 1.40 4.11 22.60
N GLN A 29 0.15 3.65 22.71
CA GLN A 29 -0.59 3.69 23.98
C GLN A 29 -0.12 2.62 24.98
N ASN A 30 0.44 1.51 24.50
CA ASN A 30 0.77 0.35 25.32
C ASN A 30 2.28 0.14 25.50
N TYR A 31 3.11 0.78 24.68
CA TYR A 31 4.56 0.60 24.66
C TYR A 31 5.28 1.94 24.49
N PRO A 32 6.51 2.09 25.03
CA PRO A 32 7.34 3.27 24.79
C PRO A 32 7.85 3.23 23.34
N VAL A 33 7.21 4.00 22.47
CA VAL A 33 7.53 4.09 21.04
C VAL A 33 7.85 5.54 20.66
N GLU A 34 8.95 5.74 19.94
CA GLU A 34 9.30 7.01 19.29
C GLU A 34 9.06 6.84 17.78
N VAL A 35 8.11 7.60 17.22
CA VAL A 35 7.73 7.49 15.82
C VAL A 35 8.30 8.65 15.01
N ASN A 36 9.04 8.32 13.95
CA ASN A 36 9.52 9.23 12.93
C ASN A 36 8.71 9.02 11.63
N TRP A 37 7.90 9.99 11.25
CA TRP A 37 7.09 9.94 10.03
C TRP A 37 7.86 10.51 8.83
N MET A 38 7.97 9.71 7.78
CA MET A 38 8.63 10.09 6.53
C MET A 38 7.58 10.16 5.42
N PRO A 39 7.48 11.27 4.68
CA PRO A 39 6.61 11.34 3.51
C PRO A 39 7.14 10.41 2.41
N TYR A 40 6.23 9.78 1.69
CA TYR A 40 6.53 8.96 0.53
C TYR A 40 5.53 9.28 -0.58
N TYR A 41 5.99 9.32 -1.84
CA TYR A 41 5.13 9.48 -3.00
C TYR A 41 4.97 8.12 -3.68
N LEU A 42 3.82 7.47 -3.50
CA LEU A 42 3.45 6.24 -4.21
C LEU A 42 3.23 6.49 -5.71
N ARG A 43 2.84 7.71 -6.06
CA ARG A 43 2.54 8.12 -7.44
C ARG A 43 3.25 9.45 -7.75
N PRO A 44 4.59 9.44 -7.87
CA PRO A 44 5.35 10.66 -8.12
C PRO A 44 4.99 11.31 -9.48
N ASP A 45 4.48 10.51 -10.43
CA ASP A 45 4.10 10.96 -11.77
C ASP A 45 2.68 11.54 -11.86
N THR A 46 1.98 11.73 -10.72
CA THR A 46 0.64 12.30 -10.71
C THR A 46 0.67 13.74 -11.24
N PRO A 47 -0.13 14.10 -12.26
CA PRO A 47 -0.21 15.46 -12.77
C PRO A 47 -0.66 16.46 -11.71
N THR A 48 -0.28 17.72 -11.88
CA THR A 48 -0.62 18.82 -10.96
C THR A 48 -2.12 19.08 -10.84
N GLU A 49 -2.86 18.83 -11.91
CA GLU A 49 -4.31 18.92 -12.00
C GLU A 49 -5.03 17.75 -11.30
N GLY A 50 -4.28 16.74 -10.87
CA GLY A 50 -4.78 15.53 -10.23
C GLY A 50 -5.29 14.48 -11.22
N ILE A 51 -5.78 13.37 -10.67
CA ILE A 51 -6.37 12.26 -11.41
C ILE A 51 -7.70 11.93 -10.74
N GLU A 52 -8.72 11.60 -11.54
CA GLU A 52 -9.99 11.12 -11.00
C GLU A 52 -9.78 9.74 -10.33
N LEU A 53 -10.14 9.65 -9.05
CA LEU A 53 -9.80 8.52 -8.21
C LEU A 53 -10.46 7.22 -8.68
N MET A 54 -11.74 7.26 -9.07
CA MET A 54 -12.48 6.06 -9.46
C MET A 54 -11.99 5.46 -10.78
N ALA A 55 -11.67 6.30 -11.76
CA ALA A 55 -11.05 5.90 -13.02
C ALA A 55 -9.69 5.25 -12.77
N GLN A 56 -8.88 5.87 -11.92
CA GLN A 56 -7.57 5.33 -11.55
C GLN A 56 -7.67 3.98 -10.83
N LEU A 57 -8.62 3.82 -9.91
CA LEU A 57 -8.85 2.56 -9.21
C LEU A 57 -9.33 1.48 -10.19
N ALA A 58 -10.27 1.81 -11.09
CA ALA A 58 -10.77 0.88 -12.10
C ALA A 58 -9.63 0.37 -12.99
N GLU A 59 -8.73 1.24 -13.45
CA GLU A 59 -7.55 0.85 -14.23
C GLU A 59 -6.60 -0.05 -13.42
N GLN A 60 -6.40 0.22 -12.13
CA GLN A 60 -5.58 -0.63 -11.27
C GLN A 60 -6.19 -2.02 -11.07
N PHE A 61 -7.49 -2.11 -10.83
CA PHE A 61 -8.18 -3.39 -10.71
C PHE A 61 -8.15 -4.17 -12.02
N ALA A 62 -8.35 -3.51 -13.17
CA ALA A 62 -8.24 -4.13 -14.48
C ALA A 62 -6.84 -4.73 -14.71
N ARG A 63 -5.77 -3.98 -14.43
CA ARG A 63 -4.39 -4.48 -14.49
C ARG A 63 -4.15 -5.65 -13.53
N GLY A 64 -4.73 -5.60 -12.34
CA GLY A 64 -4.66 -6.71 -11.37
C GLY A 64 -5.30 -7.98 -11.91
N ASN A 65 -6.48 -7.86 -12.53
CA ASN A 65 -7.17 -9.00 -13.15
C ASN A 65 -6.36 -9.57 -14.32
N GLU A 66 -5.82 -8.73 -15.20
CA GLU A 66 -4.96 -9.17 -16.30
C GLU A 66 -3.71 -9.92 -15.80
N LEU A 67 -3.08 -9.44 -14.73
CA LEU A 67 -1.95 -10.12 -14.11
C LEU A 67 -2.36 -11.50 -13.57
N GLN A 68 -3.52 -11.59 -12.91
CA GLN A 68 -4.03 -12.87 -12.41
C GLN A 68 -4.30 -13.87 -13.53
N GLU A 69 -4.89 -13.43 -14.65
CA GLU A 69 -5.11 -14.31 -15.81
C GLU A 69 -3.78 -14.79 -16.40
N ARG A 70 -2.79 -13.91 -16.57
CA ARG A 70 -1.45 -14.30 -17.04
C ARG A 70 -0.77 -15.30 -16.11
N ILE A 71 -0.90 -15.12 -14.80
CA ILE A 71 -0.39 -16.08 -13.82
C ILE A 71 -1.09 -17.42 -14.01
N ARG A 72 -2.42 -17.44 -14.15
CA ARG A 72 -3.19 -18.67 -14.37
C ARG A 72 -2.81 -19.39 -15.65
N GLU A 73 -2.63 -18.67 -16.77
CA GLU A 73 -2.19 -19.24 -18.05
C GLU A 73 -0.79 -19.88 -17.94
N ASN A 74 0.15 -19.19 -17.31
CA ASN A 74 1.50 -19.71 -17.09
C ASN A 74 1.50 -20.97 -16.22
N LEU A 75 0.69 -20.98 -15.15
CA LEU A 75 0.53 -22.14 -14.28
C LEU A 75 -0.04 -23.35 -15.03
N LYS A 76 -1.07 -23.15 -15.88
CA LYS A 76 -1.61 -24.20 -16.75
C LYS A 76 -0.55 -24.76 -17.69
N GLY A 77 0.28 -23.90 -18.28
CA GLY A 77 1.37 -24.29 -19.17
C GLY A 77 2.42 -25.21 -18.53
N ILE A 78 2.59 -25.15 -17.20
CA ILE A 78 3.49 -26.03 -16.44
C ILE A 78 2.76 -27.18 -15.73
N GLY A 79 1.48 -27.41 -16.02
CA GLY A 79 0.69 -28.52 -15.48
C GLY A 79 0.10 -28.28 -14.08
N TYR A 80 -0.02 -27.03 -13.65
CA TYR A 80 -0.65 -26.65 -12.38
C TYR A 80 -2.00 -25.95 -12.64
N GLU A 81 -3.09 -26.45 -12.05
CA GLU A 81 -4.41 -25.79 -12.13
C GLU A 81 -4.73 -25.07 -10.81
N PHE A 82 -4.96 -23.75 -10.90
CA PHE A 82 -5.37 -22.85 -9.82
C PHE A 82 -6.51 -21.92 -10.27
#